data_AF-A0A535SFG3-F1
#
_entry.id   AF-A0A535SFG3-F1
#
_cell.length_a   1.000
_cell.length_b   1.000
_cell.length_c   1.000
_cell.angle_alpha   90.00
_cell.angle_beta   90.00
_cell.angle_gamma   90.00
#
_symmetry.space_group_name_H-M   'P 1'
#
loop_
_entity.id
_entity.type
_entity.pdbx_description
1 polymer ?
#
loop_
_entity_poly.entity_id
_entity_poly.type
_entity_poly.pdbx_seq_one_letter_code
_entity_poly.pdbx_strand_id
1 'polypeptide(L)'
;IIAAGRGLTIQLEPDLMDTDVGRWAGQKFDELAKTDPDWKAYVKDPTVAPEGIETFPQVQQRALAAIERWRTMDSIGTYPAFVAHADVVKLLIAHYTGLDAGKASSLFIDNASVSLVEIDSEHIQHAHVIAVGWSPHPGWLKPAILEGLKDKEDSPIKEDSPVVENSEQKT
;
A
#
# COMPACT_ATOMS: atom_id res chain seq x y z
N ILE A 1 9.23 -5.34 18.68
CA ILE A 1 10.27 -6.11 17.94
C ILE A 1 11.42 -5.21 17.52
N ILE A 2 11.20 -4.18 16.69
CA ILE A 2 12.26 -3.29 16.21
C ILE A 2 13.08 -2.64 17.35
N ALA A 3 12.41 -2.12 18.39
CA ALA A 3 13.07 -1.48 19.54
C ALA A 3 13.76 -2.45 20.52
N ALA A 4 13.49 -3.76 20.44
CA ALA A 4 13.93 -4.72 21.45
C ALA A 4 15.46 -4.81 21.50
N GLY A 5 16.04 -4.65 22.69
CA GLY A 5 17.49 -4.71 22.92
C GLY A 5 18.27 -3.49 22.40
N ARG A 6 17.61 -2.42 21.94
CA ARG A 6 18.26 -1.24 21.33
C ARG A 6 18.16 0.04 22.15
N GLY A 7 17.47 0.02 23.30
CA GLY A 7 17.25 1.21 24.12
C GLY A 7 16.47 2.33 23.41
N LEU A 8 15.70 1.99 22.37
CA LEU A 8 14.91 2.96 21.60
C LEU A 8 13.58 3.24 22.31
N THR A 9 13.26 4.52 22.48
CA THR A 9 11.96 4.97 22.97
C THR A 9 10.95 4.91 21.82
N ILE A 10 9.80 4.27 22.07
CA ILE A 10 8.68 4.26 21.12
C ILE A 10 7.81 5.49 21.40
N GLN A 11 7.57 6.28 20.35
CA GLN A 11 6.66 7.42 20.39
C GLN A 11 5.43 7.08 19.55
N LEU A 12 4.24 7.36 20.09
CA LEU A 12 3.00 7.22 19.35
C LEU A 12 2.73 8.50 18.58
N GLU A 13 2.46 8.36 17.29
CA GLU A 13 2.15 9.48 16.39
C GLU A 13 0.78 9.21 15.73
N PRO A 14 -0.30 9.85 16.21
CA PRO A 14 -1.64 9.67 15.66
C PRO A 14 -1.74 10.01 14.17
N ASP A 15 -0.95 10.97 13.68
CA ASP A 15 -1.00 11.39 12.27
C ASP A 15 -0.38 10.36 11.31
N LEU A 16 0.25 9.29 11.83
CA LEU A 16 0.73 8.14 11.05
C LEU A 16 -0.22 6.93 11.11
N MET A 17 -1.42 7.09 11.69
CA MET A 17 -2.48 6.08 11.64
C MET A 17 -2.90 5.77 10.20
N ASP A 18 -3.43 4.57 9.96
CA ASP A 18 -3.97 4.19 8.65
C ASP A 18 -5.07 5.15 8.16
N THR A 19 -5.40 5.06 6.88
CA THR A 19 -6.50 5.82 6.27
C THR A 19 -7.83 5.53 7.00
N ASP A 20 -8.53 6.58 7.44
CA ASP A 20 -9.88 6.41 7.99
C ASP A 20 -10.88 6.13 6.86
N VAL A 21 -11.28 4.86 6.76
CA VAL A 21 -12.24 4.37 5.77
C VAL A 21 -13.70 4.42 6.27
N GLY A 22 -13.93 5.00 7.45
CA GLY A 22 -15.25 5.25 8.03
C GLY A 22 -16.14 4.02 8.00
N ARG A 23 -17.29 4.13 7.32
CA ARG A 23 -18.32 3.08 7.25
C ARG A 23 -17.84 1.76 6.63
N TRP A 24 -16.72 1.75 5.89
CA TRP A 24 -16.16 0.54 5.29
C TRP A 24 -15.29 -0.27 6.26
N ALA A 25 -14.93 0.30 7.41
CA ALA A 25 -14.10 -0.39 8.40
C ALA A 25 -14.74 -1.72 8.83
N GLY A 26 -13.94 -2.79 8.79
CA GLY A 26 -14.37 -4.15 9.18
C GLY A 26 -15.18 -4.91 8.12
N GLN A 27 -15.48 -4.30 6.97
CA GLN A 27 -16.15 -4.99 5.86
C GLN A 27 -15.14 -5.70 4.94
N LYS A 28 -15.59 -6.70 4.19
CA LYS A 28 -14.74 -7.41 3.22
C LYS A 28 -14.68 -6.65 1.89
N PHE A 29 -13.47 -6.48 1.36
CA PHE A 29 -13.27 -5.79 0.08
C PHE A 29 -14.04 -6.41 -1.09
N ASP A 30 -14.11 -7.75 -1.17
CA ASP A 30 -14.83 -8.44 -2.25
C ASP A 30 -16.35 -8.22 -2.21
N GLU A 31 -16.91 -7.95 -1.02
CA GLU A 31 -18.32 -7.64 -0.85
C GLU A 31 -18.57 -6.18 -1.26
N LEU A 32 -17.79 -5.24 -0.71
CA LEU A 32 -17.82 -3.83 -1.08
C LEU A 32 -17.66 -3.60 -2.59
N ALA A 33 -16.69 -4.30 -3.21
CA ALA A 33 -16.43 -4.23 -4.65
C ALA A 33 -17.60 -4.72 -5.51
N LYS A 34 -18.56 -5.47 -4.96
CA LYS A 34 -19.77 -5.89 -5.67
C LYS A 34 -20.91 -4.92 -5.42
N THR A 35 -21.13 -4.52 -4.17
CA THR A 35 -22.38 -3.91 -3.72
C THR A 35 -22.31 -2.41 -3.47
N ASP A 36 -21.14 -1.84 -3.16
CA ASP A 36 -21.02 -0.43 -2.79
C ASP A 36 -20.46 0.40 -3.98
N PRO A 37 -21.25 1.28 -4.61
CA PRO A 37 -20.79 2.13 -5.70
C PRO A 37 -19.78 3.19 -5.26
N ASP A 38 -19.86 3.68 -4.03
CA ASP A 38 -18.94 4.69 -3.50
C ASP A 38 -17.56 4.07 -3.26
N TRP A 39 -17.51 2.81 -2.79
CA TRP A 39 -16.26 2.06 -2.70
C TRP A 39 -15.59 1.92 -4.07
N LYS A 40 -16.36 1.54 -5.09
CA LYS A 40 -15.85 1.41 -6.47
C LYS A 40 -15.31 2.75 -6.99
N ALA A 41 -15.99 3.85 -6.69
CA ALA A 41 -15.54 5.19 -7.06
C ALA A 41 -14.23 5.56 -6.34
N TYR A 42 -14.16 5.32 -5.02
CA TYR A 42 -12.98 5.63 -4.21
C TYR A 42 -11.75 4.82 -4.61
N VAL A 43 -11.89 3.51 -4.86
CA VAL A 43 -10.78 2.67 -5.33
C VAL A 43 -10.23 3.17 -6.68
N LYS A 44 -11.09 3.74 -7.53
CA LYS A 44 -10.69 4.32 -8.82
C LYS A 44 -10.01 5.67 -8.67
N ASP A 45 -10.49 6.51 -7.75
CA ASP A 45 -9.94 7.84 -7.48
C ASP A 45 -10.05 8.16 -5.98
N PRO A 46 -9.00 7.88 -5.19
CA PRO A 46 -9.02 8.10 -3.75
C PRO A 46 -8.80 9.57 -3.37
N THR A 47 -8.74 10.48 -4.35
CA THR A 47 -8.69 11.93 -4.09
C THR A 47 -10.07 12.51 -3.77
N VAL A 48 -11.13 11.76 -4.04
CA VAL A 48 -12.52 12.13 -3.75
C VAL A 48 -13.14 11.02 -2.90
N ALA A 49 -13.70 11.38 -1.75
CA ALA A 49 -14.29 10.44 -0.80
C ALA A 49 -15.69 10.90 -0.35
N PRO A 50 -16.57 9.96 0.06
CA PRO A 50 -17.77 10.28 0.81
C PRO A 50 -17.46 11.00 2.13
N GLU A 51 -18.46 11.64 2.71
CA GLU A 51 -18.34 12.25 4.05
C GLU A 51 -17.97 11.19 5.11
N GLY A 52 -17.05 11.55 6.00
CA GLY A 52 -16.55 10.66 7.05
C GLY A 52 -15.50 9.64 6.59
N ILE A 53 -14.94 9.81 5.39
CA ILE A 53 -13.87 8.98 4.84
C ILE A 53 -12.72 9.89 4.40
N GLU A 54 -11.49 9.53 4.76
CA GLU A 54 -10.31 10.28 4.37
C GLU A 54 -9.99 10.09 2.88
N THR A 55 -9.66 11.20 2.23
CA THR A 55 -9.04 11.20 0.90
C THR A 55 -7.53 10.99 1.03
N PHE A 56 -6.90 10.45 0.00
CA PHE A 56 -5.44 10.28 -0.04
C PHE A 56 -4.67 11.60 0.16
N PRO A 57 -5.08 12.76 -0.41
CA PRO A 57 -4.48 14.05 -0.09
C PRO A 57 -4.55 14.41 1.41
N GLN A 58 -5.66 14.12 2.11
CA GLN A 58 -5.77 14.39 3.55
C GLN A 58 -4.80 13.51 4.35
N VAL A 59 -4.73 12.22 4.04
CA VAL A 59 -3.78 11.28 4.67
C VAL A 59 -2.33 11.70 4.42
N GLN A 60 -2.00 12.05 3.17
CA GLN A 60 -0.66 12.51 2.80
C GLN A 60 -0.29 13.78 3.56
N GLN A 61 -1.21 14.74 3.66
CA GLN A 61 -0.99 15.99 4.37
C GLN A 61 -0.66 15.77 5.86
N ARG A 62 -1.47 14.98 6.58
CA ARG A 62 -1.21 14.72 8.01
C ARG A 62 0.07 13.91 8.22
N ALA A 63 0.34 12.92 7.36
CA ALA A 63 1.55 12.11 7.46
C ALA A 63 2.81 12.96 7.24
N LEU A 64 2.82 13.83 6.22
CA LEU A 64 3.96 14.73 5.96
C LEU A 64 4.16 15.73 7.09
N ALA A 65 3.07 16.29 7.64
CA ALA A 65 3.16 17.18 8.79
C ALA A 65 3.80 16.47 9.99
N ALA A 66 3.48 15.20 10.22
CA ALA A 66 4.11 14.38 11.25
C ALA A 66 5.61 14.19 11.00
N ILE A 67 5.98 13.76 9.80
CA ILE A 67 7.40 13.56 9.44
C ILE A 67 8.20 14.85 9.66
N GLU A 68 7.68 15.99 9.21
CA GLU A 68 8.37 17.27 9.35
C GLU A 68 8.51 17.71 10.81
N ARG A 69 7.46 17.52 11.63
CA ARG A 69 7.55 17.77 13.08
C ARG A 69 8.65 16.93 13.73
N TRP A 70 8.72 15.64 13.43
CA TRP A 70 9.72 14.76 14.04
C TRP A 70 11.12 15.03 13.51
N ARG A 71 11.28 15.29 12.21
CA ARG A 71 12.58 15.56 11.57
C ARG A 71 13.25 16.82 12.11
N THR A 72 12.47 17.83 12.48
CA THR A 72 12.96 19.13 12.95
C THR A 72 13.17 19.20 14.46
N MET A 73 12.86 18.14 15.22
CA MET A 73 13.14 18.10 16.66
C MET A 73 14.61 17.82 16.94
N ASP A 74 15.30 18.70 17.65
CA ASP A 74 16.72 18.51 18.05
C ASP A 74 17.00 17.21 18.83
N SER A 75 15.97 16.65 19.46
CA SER A 75 16.07 15.40 20.23
C SER A 75 16.02 14.13 19.37
N ILE A 76 15.66 14.24 18.09
CA ILE A 76 15.62 13.10 17.18
C ILE A 76 17.05 12.78 16.70
N GLY A 77 17.41 11.49 16.67
CA GLY A 77 18.67 11.07 16.08
C GLY A 77 18.65 11.19 14.55
N THR A 78 19.80 10.99 13.91
CA THR A 78 19.99 11.13 12.45
C THR A 78 19.07 10.24 11.61
N TYR A 79 18.63 9.09 12.15
CA TYR A 79 17.84 8.09 11.42
C TYR A 79 16.57 7.71 12.19
N PRO A 80 15.52 8.57 12.20
CA PRO A 80 14.23 8.20 12.77
C PRO A 80 13.59 7.07 11.95
N ALA A 81 12.95 6.13 12.64
CA ALA A 81 12.17 5.06 12.02
C ALA A 81 10.69 5.28 12.29
N PHE A 82 9.91 5.45 11.23
CA PHE A 82 8.46 5.58 11.28
C PHE A 82 7.82 4.23 10.91
N VAL A 83 6.87 3.78 11.73
CA VAL A 83 6.13 2.53 11.49
C VAL A 83 4.68 2.90 11.21
N ALA A 84 4.21 2.60 10.00
CA ALA A 84 2.89 2.99 9.52
C ALA A 84 2.30 1.91 8.61
N HIS A 85 1.08 2.15 8.18
CA HIS A 85 0.34 1.28 7.27
C HIS A 85 0.70 1.53 5.80
N ALA A 86 0.34 0.59 4.92
CA ALA A 86 0.77 0.60 3.53
C ALA A 86 0.39 1.89 2.80
N ASP A 87 -0.84 2.37 2.94
CA ASP A 87 -1.30 3.56 2.21
C ASP A 87 -0.58 4.84 2.68
N VAL A 88 -0.34 4.98 3.99
CA VAL A 88 0.49 6.07 4.54
C VAL A 88 1.90 6.05 3.94
N VAL A 89 2.54 4.88 3.90
CA VAL A 89 3.89 4.74 3.31
C VAL A 89 3.87 5.06 1.81
N LYS A 90 2.89 4.56 1.06
CA LYS A 90 2.76 4.87 -0.38
C LYS A 90 2.61 6.37 -0.61
N LEU A 91 1.83 7.07 0.23
CA LEU A 91 1.60 8.51 0.11
C LEU A 91 2.85 9.33 0.44
N LEU A 92 3.63 8.92 1.44
CA LEU A 92 4.94 9.53 1.72
C LEU A 92 5.91 9.34 0.55
N ILE A 93 6.03 8.11 0.03
CA ILE A 93 6.87 7.84 -1.15
C ILE A 93 6.39 8.62 -2.37
N ALA A 94 5.08 8.70 -2.59
CA ALA A 94 4.52 9.46 -3.70
C ALA A 94 4.93 10.94 -3.61
N HIS A 95 4.85 11.54 -2.43
CA HIS A 95 5.29 12.91 -2.22
C HIS A 95 6.78 13.11 -2.57
N TYR A 96 7.67 12.29 -1.99
CA TYR A 96 9.12 12.44 -2.19
C TYR A 96 9.60 12.06 -3.59
N THR A 97 8.77 11.39 -4.39
CA THR A 97 9.05 11.08 -5.80
C THR A 97 8.34 12.02 -6.79
N GLY A 98 7.51 12.95 -6.29
CA GLY A 98 6.69 13.82 -7.14
C GLY A 98 5.53 13.12 -7.84
N LEU A 99 5.15 11.92 -7.37
CA LEU A 99 3.96 11.20 -7.85
C LEU A 99 2.69 11.79 -7.21
N ASP A 100 1.69 12.06 -8.02
CA ASP A 100 0.38 12.53 -7.55
C ASP A 100 -0.21 11.57 -6.50
N ALA A 101 -0.78 12.10 -5.42
CA ALA A 101 -1.39 11.30 -4.35
C ALA A 101 -2.43 10.30 -4.88
N GLY A 102 -3.26 10.69 -5.85
CA GLY A 102 -4.26 9.80 -6.48
C GLY A 102 -3.66 8.59 -7.23
N LYS A 103 -2.36 8.62 -7.54
CA LYS A 103 -1.62 7.51 -8.17
C LYS A 103 -0.83 6.68 -7.17
N ALA A 104 -0.83 7.04 -5.89
CA ALA A 104 -0.09 6.29 -4.86
C ALA A 104 -0.53 4.83 -4.75
N SER A 105 -1.79 4.50 -5.09
CA SER A 105 -2.30 3.12 -5.15
C SER A 105 -1.54 2.21 -6.13
N SER A 106 -0.78 2.76 -7.08
CA SER A 106 0.06 1.99 -8.00
C SER A 106 1.36 1.48 -7.36
N LEU A 107 1.74 2.02 -6.20
CA LEU A 107 2.91 1.58 -5.44
C LEU A 107 2.56 0.33 -4.62
N PHE A 108 3.52 -0.57 -4.53
CA PHE A 108 3.40 -1.79 -3.73
C PHE A 108 4.29 -1.70 -2.50
N ILE A 109 3.72 -1.95 -1.32
CA ILE A 109 4.40 -1.95 -0.02
C ILE A 109 4.00 -3.23 0.70
N ASP A 110 4.96 -4.13 0.87
CA ASP A 110 4.76 -5.41 1.55
C ASP A 110 4.68 -5.24 3.08
N ASN A 111 4.02 -6.20 3.72
CA ASN A 111 4.05 -6.31 5.18
C ASN A 111 5.49 -6.42 5.69
N ALA A 112 5.80 -5.66 6.74
CA ALA A 112 7.14 -5.62 7.35
C ALA A 112 8.28 -5.28 6.37
N SER A 113 7.97 -4.60 5.26
CA SER A 113 8.97 -4.02 4.38
C SER A 113 9.49 -2.69 4.92
N VAL A 114 10.61 -2.22 4.35
CA VAL A 114 11.27 -0.97 4.71
C VAL A 114 11.45 -0.12 3.45
N SER A 115 11.05 1.13 3.55
CA SER A 115 11.38 2.17 2.57
C SER A 115 12.35 3.16 3.21
N LEU A 116 13.27 3.71 2.41
CA LEU A 116 14.29 4.66 2.88
C LEU A 116 14.28 5.90 2.00
N VAL A 117 14.11 7.05 2.64
CA VAL A 117 14.19 8.38 2.01
C VAL A 117 15.24 9.18 2.76
N GLU A 118 16.21 9.70 2.03
CA GLU A 118 17.17 10.68 2.52
C GLU A 118 16.67 12.07 2.14
N ILE A 119 16.62 12.99 3.10
CA ILE A 119 16.13 14.34 2.88
C ILE A 119 17.24 15.30 3.31
N ASP A 120 17.67 16.19 2.41
CA ASP A 120 18.64 17.24 2.73
C ASP A 120 18.10 18.10 3.89
N SER A 121 18.95 18.37 4.89
CA SER A 121 18.61 19.19 6.04
C SER A 121 18.34 20.65 5.64
N GLU A 122 19.01 21.14 4.60
CA GLU A 122 18.92 22.53 4.12
C GLU A 122 17.86 22.70 3.04
N HIS A 123 17.54 21.65 2.28
CA HIS A 123 16.62 21.70 1.14
C HIS A 123 15.64 20.53 1.16
N ILE A 124 14.49 20.69 1.83
CA ILE A 124 13.43 19.65 1.90
C ILE A 124 13.01 19.15 0.50
N GLN A 125 13.13 19.99 -0.52
CA GLN A 125 12.76 19.65 -1.90
C GLN A 125 13.75 18.68 -2.58
N HIS A 126 14.91 18.44 -1.97
CA HIS A 126 15.90 17.46 -2.41
C HIS A 126 15.81 16.21 -1.53
N ALA A 127 14.80 15.40 -1.82
CA ALA A 127 14.67 14.08 -1.25
C ALA A 127 15.18 13.02 -2.24
N HIS A 128 15.95 12.06 -1.73
CA HIS A 128 16.44 10.90 -2.45
C HIS A 128 15.74 9.65 -1.92
N VAL A 129 14.89 9.04 -2.73
CA VAL A 129 14.27 7.75 -2.38
C VAL A 129 15.26 6.63 -2.72
N ILE A 130 15.87 6.05 -1.68
CA ILE A 130 16.93 5.05 -1.80
C ILE A 130 16.35 3.64 -1.97
N ALA A 131 15.26 3.35 -1.24
CA ALA A 131 14.59 2.05 -1.29
C ALA A 131 13.07 2.22 -1.10
N VAL A 132 12.29 1.39 -1.78
CA VAL A 132 10.83 1.34 -1.64
C VAL A 132 10.42 -0.12 -1.41
N GLY A 133 9.72 -0.39 -0.31
CA GLY A 133 9.12 -1.70 -0.05
C GLY A 133 10.15 -2.84 0.06
N TRP A 134 11.38 -2.57 0.46
CA TRP A 134 12.41 -3.62 0.57
C TRP A 134 12.09 -4.58 1.72
N SER A 135 12.05 -5.88 1.42
CA SER A 135 11.91 -6.94 2.42
C SER A 135 13.02 -7.96 2.24
N PRO A 136 13.61 -8.50 3.32
CA PRO A 136 14.61 -9.56 3.22
C PRO A 136 14.02 -10.91 2.76
N HIS A 137 12.72 -10.99 2.46
CA HIS A 137 12.00 -12.21 2.08
C HIS A 137 12.34 -13.40 2.98
N PRO A 138 12.20 -13.26 4.32
CA PRO A 138 12.49 -14.38 5.18
C PRO A 138 11.48 -15.49 4.86
N GLY A 139 11.91 -16.75 4.75
CA GLY A 139 11.07 -17.84 4.21
C GLY A 139 9.75 -18.11 4.97
N TRP A 140 9.54 -17.48 6.14
CA TRP A 140 8.28 -17.49 6.90
C TRP A 140 7.30 -16.38 6.51
N LEU A 141 7.75 -15.33 5.82
CA LEU A 141 6.93 -14.25 5.28
C LEU A 141 6.77 -14.46 3.77
N LYS A 142 5.63 -14.98 3.36
CA LYS A 142 5.31 -15.16 1.94
C LYS A 142 4.60 -13.91 1.41
N PRO A 143 5.13 -13.23 0.37
CA PRO A 143 4.39 -12.19 -0.34
C PRO A 143 3.07 -12.74 -0.85
N ALA A 144 1.99 -11.95 -0.77
CA ALA A 144 0.65 -12.35 -1.23
C ALA A 144 0.63 -12.75 -2.72
N ILE A 145 1.58 -12.22 -3.52
CA ILE A 145 1.73 -12.53 -4.95
C ILE A 145 2.07 -14.00 -5.21
N LEU A 146 2.80 -14.67 -4.31
CA LEU A 146 3.23 -16.06 -4.52
C LEU A 146 2.11 -17.08 -4.28
N GLU A 147 1.03 -16.74 -3.58
CA GLU A 147 -0.09 -17.65 -3.37
C GLU A 147 -0.99 -17.72 -4.61
N GLY A 148 -1.29 -16.57 -5.24
CA GLY A 148 -2.16 -16.51 -6.42
C GLY A 148 -1.59 -17.11 -7.71
N LEU A 149 -0.28 -17.41 -7.76
CA LEU A 149 0.35 -18.11 -8.88
C LEU A 149 0.20 -19.63 -8.78
N LYS A 150 0.14 -20.20 -7.56
CA LYS A 150 -0.06 -21.65 -7.38
C LYS A 150 -1.44 -22.10 -7.82
N ASP A 151 -2.47 -21.30 -7.57
CA ASP A 151 -3.85 -21.63 -7.93
C ASP A 151 -4.08 -21.71 -9.46
N LYS A 152 -3.17 -21.11 -10.26
CA LYS A 152 -3.24 -21.15 -11.73
C LYS A 152 -2.51 -22.33 -12.36
N GLU A 153 -1.49 -22.90 -11.71
CA GLU A 153 -0.76 -24.06 -12.25
C GLU A 153 -1.46 -25.39 -11.96
N ASP A 154 -2.22 -25.50 -10.86
CA ASP A 154 -2.92 -26.74 -10.46
C ASP A 154 -4.34 -26.90 -11.07
N SER A 155 -4.74 -26.02 -12.00
CA SER A 155 -6.01 -26.15 -12.71
C SER A 155 -5.88 -27.16 -13.86
N PRO A 156 -6.61 -28.29 -13.86
CA PRO A 156 -6.52 -29.27 -14.94
C PRO A 156 -7.00 -28.63 -16.25
N ILE A 157 -6.16 -28.71 -17.28
CA ILE A 157 -6.48 -28.33 -18.65
C ILE A 157 -7.70 -29.17 -19.07
N LYS A 158 -8.87 -28.54 -19.24
CA LYS A 158 -10.01 -29.17 -19.90
C LYS A 158 -9.72 -29.22 -21.39
N GLU A 159 -9.36 -30.40 -21.90
CA GLU A 159 -9.38 -30.69 -23.33
C GLU A 159 -10.84 -30.79 -23.80
N ASP A 160 -11.43 -29.68 -24.23
CA ASP A 160 -12.61 -29.72 -25.09
C ASP A 160 -12.16 -29.55 -26.55
N SER A 161 -11.89 -30.67 -27.21
CA SER A 161 -11.81 -30.73 -28.67
C SER A 161 -13.19 -31.12 -29.22
N PRO A 162 -13.81 -30.34 -30.13
CA PRO A 162 -15.05 -30.75 -30.77
C PRO A 162 -14.75 -31.81 -31.82
N VAL A 163 -15.27 -33.03 -31.62
CA VAL A 163 -15.35 -34.04 -32.67
C VAL A 163 -16.37 -33.54 -33.71
N VAL A 164 -15.88 -33.15 -34.88
CA VAL A 164 -16.72 -32.87 -36.05
C VAL A 164 -17.15 -34.21 -36.64
N GLU A 165 -18.38 -34.62 -36.37
CA GLU A 165 -18.97 -35.80 -36.99
C GLU A 165 -19.61 -35.40 -38.32
N ASN A 166 -18.97 -35.82 -39.42
CA ASN A 166 -19.45 -35.67 -40.79
C ASN A 166 -20.58 -36.67 -41.04
N SER A 167 -21.79 -36.20 -41.39
CA SER A 167 -22.83 -37.08 -41.95
C SER A 167 -23.27 -36.56 -43.33
N GLU A 168 -22.71 -37.16 -44.37
CA GLU A 168 -23.23 -37.11 -45.73
C GLU A 168 -24.32 -38.19 -45.94
N GLN A 169 -25.51 -37.73 -46.32
CA GLN A 169 -26.45 -38.24 -47.35
C GLN A 169 -26.94 -39.71 -47.40
N LYS A 170 -28.27 -39.86 -47.29
CA LYS A 170 -29.26 -40.39 -48.29
C LYS A 170 -30.57 -40.71 -47.55
N THR A 171 -31.77 -40.31 -47.99
CA THR A 171 -32.41 -40.49 -49.30
C THR A 171 -33.53 -39.47 -49.46
#